data_AF-A0A925RSB0-F1
#
_entry.id   AF-A0A925RSB0-F1
#
_cell.length_a   1.000
_cell.length_b   1.000
_cell.length_c   1.000
_cell.angle_alpha   90.00
_cell.angle_beta   90.00
_cell.angle_gamma   90.00
#
_symmetry.space_group_name_H-M   'P 1'
#
loop_
_entity.id
_entity.type
_entity.pdbx_description
1 polymer ?
#
loop_
_entity_poly.entity_id
_entity_poly.type
_entity_poly.pdbx_seq_one_letter_code
_entity_poly.pdbx_strand_id
1 'polypeptide(L)'
;MAKLISTKMVDLPLFKTPALAPEIPFFHNASLSATGLLTNVRSGGMKKDLSFLLEKPYPPPSPPDLLHESLYKVGGTPGINFFELWRDYNVWGELKYGNIPAHADGKQMTPGIPYLETLQIPKDAWEDPFINHKALTKIQATVVHSLYVETITNPDSTKLYRLFLVVDPIYHVWNPYNVAMRVPEDTFVSFKSWAIPYNLKLDFISPTIGKKTVNKTIQDIIGADNFYTGEIGKKTVQRLILRPGEVQIISQGFNKPVSEGLKGNRYVDALLGWDFGSGFKFEIQSDDPAKGWKGDYKITWSMSPDNQATYHSEYGVFLDGYTLGEADRKAGEPSWHIGSMGIDFYGTRPSGRARLKANNFPQIFPTLQHQSLPAKTIEELSRRTGGKPPDKWPLCAFTFGMRTALDPMNQGKPLIQQGSRFLGRTLLHHNPRTPSYNFPTLDPDLVRAMPLQVGMHRLDSLSSLVMDCDATGLGYYGNEYGSNTGVSYLVQYSVPTKPIHSLGALQHSIGDGSPKGMSGEIARYLMPSISHPISNSFAPSIMNPGQTETKLGSDQENAADHSYLANRALWDDYFFSSISPET
;
A
#
# COMPACT_ATOMS: atom_id res chain seq x y z
N MET A 1 -22.13 13.04 -54.51
CA MET A 1 -23.47 12.52 -54.14
C MET A 1 -23.24 11.27 -53.31
N ALA A 2 -23.49 11.34 -52.00
CA ALA A 2 -23.27 10.22 -51.08
C ALA A 2 -24.29 9.11 -51.37
N LYS A 3 -23.84 7.87 -51.60
CA LYS A 3 -24.74 6.71 -51.70
C LYS A 3 -25.27 6.40 -50.31
N LEU A 4 -26.59 6.50 -50.12
CA LEU A 4 -27.27 5.98 -48.95
C LEU A 4 -26.91 4.49 -48.77
N ILE A 5 -26.53 4.13 -47.55
CA ILE A 5 -26.41 2.75 -47.11
C ILE A 5 -27.83 2.14 -47.13
N SER A 6 -27.96 0.99 -47.79
CA SER A 6 -29.21 0.25 -47.91
C SER A 6 -29.72 -0.21 -46.54
N THR A 7 -31.02 -0.05 -46.28
CA THR A 7 -31.73 -0.58 -45.10
C THR A 7 -32.08 -2.06 -45.19
N LYS A 8 -31.47 -2.82 -46.12
CA LYS A 8 -31.66 -4.27 -46.13
C LYS A 8 -31.02 -4.86 -44.89
N MET A 9 -31.84 -5.40 -43.99
CA MET A 9 -31.41 -6.35 -42.99
C MET A 9 -30.55 -7.40 -43.69
N VAL A 10 -29.28 -7.47 -43.32
CA VAL A 10 -28.42 -8.57 -43.71
C VAL A 10 -28.72 -9.65 -42.70
N ASP A 11 -29.43 -10.69 -43.11
CA ASP A 11 -29.45 -11.94 -42.36
C ASP A 11 -27.98 -12.38 -42.24
N LEU A 12 -27.45 -12.40 -41.02
CA LEU A 12 -26.24 -13.16 -40.72
C LEU A 12 -26.49 -14.57 -41.25
N PRO A 13 -25.60 -15.14 -42.09
CA PRO A 13 -25.88 -16.36 -42.81
C PRO A 13 -26.17 -17.49 -41.81
N LEU A 14 -27.45 -17.78 -41.65
CA LEU A 14 -27.96 -19.03 -41.12
C LEU A 14 -27.40 -20.13 -42.02
N PHE A 15 -26.40 -20.86 -41.54
CA PHE A 15 -26.02 -22.15 -42.09
C PHE A 15 -27.20 -23.12 -41.92
N LYS A 16 -28.18 -23.02 -42.83
CA LYS A 16 -29.09 -24.13 -43.09
C LYS A 16 -28.44 -25.03 -44.13
N THR A 17 -27.49 -25.83 -43.66
CA THR A 17 -27.14 -27.08 -44.33
C THR A 17 -27.79 -28.20 -43.52
N PRO A 18 -28.68 -29.02 -44.09
CA PRO A 18 -29.22 -30.16 -43.37
C PRO A 18 -28.14 -31.23 -43.29
N ALA A 19 -27.91 -31.72 -42.07
CA ALA A 19 -26.94 -32.73 -41.65
C ALA A 19 -25.47 -32.26 -41.54
N LEU A 20 -25.05 -31.91 -40.31
CA LEU A 20 -23.87 -32.45 -39.60
C LEU A 20 -23.54 -31.59 -38.34
N ALA A 21 -23.07 -32.30 -37.31
CA ALA A 21 -22.56 -31.86 -35.99
C ALA A 21 -23.60 -31.53 -34.90
N PRO A 22 -23.35 -31.96 -33.63
CA PRO A 22 -24.11 -31.48 -32.48
C PRO A 22 -24.03 -29.95 -32.46
N GLU A 23 -25.16 -29.29 -32.17
CA GLU A 23 -25.22 -27.83 -32.00
C GLU A 23 -24.07 -27.40 -31.12
N ILE A 24 -23.09 -26.70 -31.71
CA ILE A 24 -22.10 -25.97 -30.93
C ILE A 24 -22.92 -24.88 -30.24
N PRO A 25 -23.08 -24.91 -28.90
CA PRO A 25 -23.84 -23.88 -28.21
C PRO A 25 -23.22 -22.53 -28.58
N PHE A 26 -24.08 -21.63 -29.07
CA PHE A 26 -23.62 -20.30 -29.45
C PHE A 26 -23.16 -19.59 -28.18
N PHE A 27 -21.93 -19.12 -28.19
CA PHE A 27 -21.34 -18.43 -27.04
C PHE A 27 -22.12 -17.14 -26.64
N HIS A 28 -22.97 -16.60 -27.55
CA HIS A 28 -23.75 -15.39 -27.31
C HIS A 28 -25.15 -15.39 -27.94
N ASN A 29 -26.07 -14.59 -27.37
CA ASN A 29 -27.27 -14.11 -28.05
C ASN A 29 -27.01 -12.71 -28.65
N ALA A 30 -27.29 -12.51 -29.94
CA ALA A 30 -27.14 -11.22 -30.60
C ALA A 30 -28.50 -10.51 -30.79
N SER A 31 -28.56 -9.21 -30.55
CA SER A 31 -29.72 -8.38 -30.96
C SER A 31 -29.63 -8.05 -32.44
N LEU A 32 -30.75 -8.15 -33.16
CA LEU A 32 -30.84 -7.77 -34.58
C LEU A 32 -31.06 -6.26 -34.80
N SER A 33 -31.22 -5.48 -33.73
CA SER A 33 -31.39 -4.02 -33.85
C SER A 33 -30.58 -3.26 -32.81
N ALA A 34 -29.99 -2.14 -33.26
CA ALA A 34 -29.33 -1.15 -32.42
C ALA A 34 -29.97 0.21 -32.71
N THR A 35 -30.52 0.84 -31.67
CA THR A 35 -31.13 2.19 -31.76
C THR A 35 -30.14 3.30 -31.40
N GLY A 36 -28.92 2.94 -31.01
CA GLY A 36 -27.85 3.88 -30.67
C GLY A 36 -27.09 4.39 -31.90
N LEU A 37 -26.55 5.60 -31.80
CA LEU A 37 -25.67 6.17 -32.81
C LEU A 37 -24.32 5.43 -32.81
N LEU A 38 -24.12 4.53 -33.77
CA LEU A 38 -22.89 3.75 -33.94
C LEU A 38 -21.79 4.50 -34.72
N THR A 39 -21.91 5.82 -34.84
CA THR A 39 -20.91 6.65 -35.52
C THR A 39 -20.08 7.44 -34.52
N ASN A 40 -18.78 7.57 -34.81
CA ASN A 40 -17.89 8.52 -34.14
C ASN A 40 -18.19 9.91 -34.71
N VAL A 41 -18.70 10.79 -33.85
CA VAL A 41 -19.07 12.18 -34.19
C VAL A 41 -17.87 13.12 -34.32
N ARG A 42 -16.74 12.81 -33.68
CA ARG A 42 -15.54 13.65 -33.65
C ARG A 42 -14.64 13.42 -34.86
N SER A 43 -14.33 12.16 -35.16
CA SER A 43 -13.41 11.79 -36.25
C SER A 43 -14.13 11.47 -37.56
N GLY A 44 -15.45 11.28 -37.52
CA GLY A 44 -16.23 10.80 -38.65
C GLY A 44 -15.90 9.33 -38.96
N GLY A 45 -16.72 8.41 -38.46
CA GLY A 45 -16.48 6.98 -38.68
C GLY A 45 -17.51 6.10 -37.96
N MET A 46 -17.28 4.79 -37.96
CA MET A 46 -18.04 3.84 -37.14
C MET A 46 -17.34 3.62 -35.79
N LYS A 47 -18.11 3.48 -34.73
CA LYS A 47 -17.61 3.02 -33.43
C LYS A 47 -17.21 1.55 -33.49
N LYS A 48 -16.24 1.17 -32.67
CA LYS A 48 -15.75 -0.20 -32.50
C LYS A 48 -16.44 -0.85 -31.30
N ASP A 49 -16.79 -2.12 -31.43
CA ASP A 49 -17.35 -2.87 -30.31
C ASP A 49 -16.23 -3.30 -29.36
N LEU A 50 -16.28 -2.81 -28.13
CA LEU A 50 -15.29 -3.10 -27.09
C LEU A 50 -15.45 -4.53 -26.56
N SER A 51 -16.65 -5.11 -26.61
CA SER A 51 -16.96 -6.44 -26.06
C SER A 51 -16.07 -7.51 -26.71
N PHE A 52 -15.96 -7.50 -28.05
CA PHE A 52 -15.08 -8.42 -28.78
C PHE A 52 -13.59 -8.29 -28.44
N LEU A 53 -13.14 -7.13 -27.97
CA LEU A 53 -11.76 -6.95 -27.53
C LEU A 53 -11.57 -7.50 -26.11
N LEU A 54 -12.54 -7.29 -25.21
CA LEU A 54 -12.44 -7.66 -23.80
C LEU A 54 -12.79 -9.13 -23.52
N GLU A 55 -13.53 -9.80 -24.40
CA GLU A 55 -13.87 -11.23 -24.30
C GLU A 55 -12.77 -12.16 -24.81
N LYS A 56 -11.72 -11.61 -25.43
CA LYS A 56 -10.60 -12.43 -25.89
C LYS A 56 -9.96 -13.16 -24.71
N PRO A 57 -9.57 -14.44 -24.86
CA PRO A 57 -8.71 -15.12 -23.89
C PRO A 57 -7.46 -14.29 -23.62
N TYR A 58 -6.88 -14.44 -22.42
CA TYR A 58 -5.63 -13.76 -22.06
C TYR A 58 -4.58 -13.97 -23.16
N PRO A 59 -4.17 -12.92 -23.89
CA PRO A 59 -3.29 -13.10 -25.03
C PRO A 59 -1.85 -13.37 -24.55
N PRO A 60 -1.10 -14.21 -25.27
CA PRO A 60 0.32 -14.37 -24.99
C PRO A 60 1.03 -13.01 -25.18
N PRO A 61 2.07 -12.70 -24.38
CA PRO A 61 2.70 -11.36 -24.33
C PRO A 61 3.45 -10.92 -25.61
N SER A 62 3.36 -11.69 -26.70
CA SER A 62 3.94 -11.41 -28.02
C SER A 62 3.21 -12.24 -29.08
N PRO A 63 2.89 -11.71 -30.29
CA PRO A 63 3.17 -10.36 -30.84
C PRO A 63 2.27 -9.25 -30.25
N PRO A 64 2.48 -7.95 -30.58
CA PRO A 64 1.64 -6.86 -30.07
C PRO A 64 0.16 -7.06 -30.40
N ASP A 65 -0.63 -7.34 -29.36
CA ASP A 65 -2.09 -7.34 -29.40
C ASP A 65 -2.61 -5.94 -29.04
N LEU A 66 -3.74 -5.57 -29.63
CA LEU A 66 -4.50 -4.35 -29.32
C LEU A 66 -4.81 -4.24 -27.82
N LEU A 67 -4.87 -5.36 -27.10
CA LEU A 67 -5.07 -5.38 -25.65
C LEU A 67 -3.98 -4.61 -24.89
N HIS A 68 -2.74 -4.59 -25.38
CA HIS A 68 -1.64 -3.88 -24.71
C HIS A 68 -1.47 -2.43 -25.17
N GLU A 69 -2.32 -1.94 -26.07
CA GLU A 69 -2.29 -0.54 -26.50
C GLU A 69 -2.89 0.39 -25.46
N SER A 70 -2.22 1.53 -25.25
CA SER A 70 -2.74 2.61 -24.42
C SER A 70 -3.83 3.39 -25.14
N LEU A 71 -4.89 3.75 -24.40
CA LEU A 71 -5.95 4.64 -24.85
C LEU A 71 -5.42 6.03 -25.26
N TYR A 72 -4.34 6.47 -24.62
CA TYR A 72 -3.66 7.74 -24.91
C TYR A 72 -2.21 7.71 -24.43
N LYS A 73 -1.43 8.72 -24.85
CA LYS A 73 -0.06 8.97 -24.39
C LYS A 73 0.14 10.46 -24.14
N VAL A 74 0.97 10.81 -23.17
CA VAL A 74 1.42 12.19 -22.89
C VAL A 74 2.93 12.23 -22.86
N GLY A 75 3.56 13.09 -23.68
CA GLY A 75 5.02 13.15 -23.78
C GLY A 75 5.67 11.80 -24.12
N GLY A 76 4.95 10.94 -24.86
CA GLY A 76 5.37 9.56 -25.19
C GLY A 76 5.13 8.52 -24.08
N THR A 77 4.75 8.94 -22.87
CA THR A 77 4.44 8.05 -21.75
C THR A 77 3.03 7.46 -21.91
N PRO A 78 2.87 6.11 -21.86
CA PRO A 78 1.56 5.47 -21.98
C PRO A 78 0.64 5.81 -20.79
N GLY A 79 -0.62 6.10 -21.08
CA GLY A 79 -1.70 6.12 -20.10
C GLY A 79 -2.42 4.78 -20.01
N ILE A 80 -3.66 4.81 -19.48
CA ILE A 80 -4.56 3.65 -19.32
C ILE A 80 -4.61 2.83 -20.60
N ASN A 81 -4.60 1.50 -20.49
CA ASN A 81 -4.62 0.59 -21.64
C ASN A 81 -5.80 -0.39 -21.64
N PHE A 82 -6.04 -1.06 -22.77
CA PHE A 82 -7.14 -2.00 -22.91
C PHE A 82 -7.02 -3.22 -22.01
N PHE A 83 -5.81 -3.63 -21.64
CA PHE A 83 -5.56 -4.77 -20.76
C PHE A 83 -6.04 -4.50 -19.34
N GLU A 84 -5.93 -3.27 -18.86
CA GLU A 84 -6.51 -2.86 -17.58
C GLU A 84 -8.04 -2.94 -17.59
N LEU A 85 -8.69 -2.58 -18.70
CA LEU A 85 -10.13 -2.74 -18.87
C LEU A 85 -10.54 -4.22 -18.99
N TRP A 86 -9.72 -5.02 -19.68
CA TRP A 86 -9.93 -6.46 -19.84
C TRP A 86 -9.89 -7.19 -18.50
N ARG A 87 -8.97 -6.80 -17.60
CA ARG A 87 -8.91 -7.36 -16.25
C ARG A 87 -10.20 -7.11 -15.49
N ASP A 88 -10.71 -5.88 -15.54
CA ASP A 88 -11.96 -5.52 -14.85
C ASP A 88 -13.19 -6.20 -15.49
N TYR A 89 -13.21 -6.36 -16.81
CA TYR A 89 -14.25 -7.11 -17.52
C TYR A 89 -14.26 -8.60 -17.13
N ASN A 90 -13.11 -9.22 -16.89
CA ASN A 90 -12.98 -10.67 -16.70
C ASN A 90 -12.84 -11.12 -15.23
N VAL A 91 -12.60 -10.20 -14.28
CA VAL A 91 -12.34 -10.55 -12.87
C VAL A 91 -13.50 -11.29 -12.19
N TRP A 92 -14.73 -11.17 -12.69
CA TRP A 92 -15.88 -11.91 -12.16
C TRP A 92 -15.67 -13.43 -12.23
N GLY A 93 -14.94 -13.92 -13.24
CA GLY A 93 -14.58 -15.33 -13.40
C GLY A 93 -13.59 -15.84 -12.34
N GLU A 94 -12.94 -14.93 -11.62
CA GLU A 94 -11.99 -15.25 -10.54
C GLU A 94 -12.68 -15.35 -9.16
N LEU A 95 -13.96 -15.00 -9.07
CA LEU A 95 -14.72 -15.09 -7.83
C LEU A 95 -14.91 -16.55 -7.42
N LYS A 96 -14.49 -16.87 -6.19
CA LYS A 96 -14.74 -18.16 -5.58
C LYS A 96 -15.96 -18.09 -4.67
N TYR A 97 -16.63 -19.23 -4.55
CA TYR A 97 -17.76 -19.45 -3.66
C TYR A 97 -17.51 -20.69 -2.82
N GLY A 98 -17.90 -20.67 -1.55
CA GLY A 98 -17.77 -21.84 -0.69
C GLY A 98 -17.64 -21.49 0.79
N ASN A 99 -17.21 -22.47 1.57
CA ASN A 99 -16.98 -22.31 3.00
C ASN A 99 -15.68 -21.55 3.24
N ILE A 100 -15.81 -20.32 3.75
CA ILE A 100 -14.67 -19.53 4.22
C ILE A 100 -14.46 -19.84 5.71
N PRO A 101 -13.21 -20.04 6.17
CA PRO A 101 -12.92 -20.19 7.59
C PRO A 101 -13.41 -19.01 8.44
N ALA A 102 -13.48 -19.22 9.75
CA ALA A 102 -13.73 -18.13 10.69
C ALA A 102 -12.68 -17.02 10.52
N HIS A 103 -13.14 -15.79 10.68
CA HIS A 103 -12.29 -14.62 10.69
C HIS A 103 -11.39 -14.61 11.95
N ALA A 104 -10.28 -13.87 11.91
CA ALA A 104 -9.28 -13.83 12.97
C ALA A 104 -9.81 -13.32 14.34
N ASP A 105 -10.90 -12.54 14.33
CA ASP A 105 -11.66 -12.12 15.53
C ASP A 105 -12.57 -13.22 16.12
N GLY A 106 -12.56 -14.43 15.54
CA GLY A 106 -13.35 -15.59 15.95
C GLY A 106 -14.77 -15.64 15.40
N LYS A 107 -15.25 -14.60 14.69
CA LYS A 107 -16.60 -14.60 14.10
C LYS A 107 -16.62 -15.37 12.78
N GLN A 108 -17.73 -16.06 12.53
CA GLN A 108 -17.95 -16.77 11.26
C GLN A 108 -18.20 -15.80 10.10
N MET A 109 -17.74 -16.18 8.92
CA MET A 109 -18.05 -15.46 7.68
C MET A 109 -19.47 -15.80 7.22
N THR A 110 -20.14 -14.85 6.57
CA THR A 110 -21.47 -15.09 5.97
C THR A 110 -21.38 -16.24 4.96
N PRO A 111 -22.21 -17.30 5.07
CA PRO A 111 -22.20 -18.40 4.12
C PRO A 111 -22.45 -17.93 2.68
N GLY A 112 -21.68 -18.46 1.73
CA GLY A 112 -21.82 -18.15 0.31
C GLY A 112 -21.32 -16.76 -0.12
N ILE A 113 -20.67 -16.01 0.78
CA ILE A 113 -20.05 -14.74 0.40
C ILE A 113 -19.00 -14.97 -0.70
N PRO A 114 -19.06 -14.25 -1.83
CA PRO A 114 -18.03 -14.35 -2.85
C PRO A 114 -16.70 -13.82 -2.32
N TYR A 115 -15.60 -14.40 -2.76
CA TYR A 115 -14.28 -13.95 -2.36
C TYR A 115 -13.25 -14.05 -3.48
N LEU A 116 -12.30 -13.13 -3.45
CA LEU A 116 -11.04 -13.21 -4.19
C LEU A 116 -10.00 -13.89 -3.31
N GLU A 117 -9.17 -14.74 -3.91
CA GLU A 117 -8.15 -15.50 -3.20
C GLU A 117 -6.78 -15.21 -3.78
N THR A 118 -5.78 -14.93 -2.92
CA THR A 118 -4.38 -14.87 -3.36
C THR A 118 -3.94 -16.23 -3.89
N LEU A 119 -2.85 -16.25 -4.66
CA LEU A 119 -2.33 -17.50 -5.22
C LEU A 119 -1.77 -18.40 -4.14
N GLN A 120 -2.03 -19.70 -4.25
CA GLN A 120 -1.50 -20.70 -3.32
C GLN A 120 -0.02 -20.99 -3.56
N ILE A 121 0.44 -20.84 -4.81
CA ILE A 121 1.81 -21.09 -5.23
C ILE A 121 2.45 -19.73 -5.57
N PRO A 122 3.35 -19.20 -4.73
CA PRO A 122 3.89 -17.86 -4.92
C PRO A 122 4.56 -17.62 -6.29
N LYS A 123 5.29 -18.61 -6.82
CA LYS A 123 6.03 -18.46 -8.09
C LYS A 123 5.12 -18.19 -9.30
N ASP A 124 3.86 -18.61 -9.22
CA ASP A 124 2.88 -18.46 -10.32
C ASP A 124 2.32 -17.03 -10.35
N ALA A 125 2.64 -16.20 -9.34
CA ALA A 125 2.20 -14.81 -9.27
C ALA A 125 2.50 -14.05 -10.55
N TRP A 126 3.71 -14.19 -11.13
CA TRP A 126 4.11 -13.50 -12.36
C TRP A 126 3.22 -13.76 -13.58
N GLU A 127 2.50 -14.88 -13.59
CA GLU A 127 1.67 -15.30 -14.72
C GLU A 127 0.19 -14.95 -14.52
N ASP A 128 -0.24 -14.58 -13.30
CA ASP A 128 -1.64 -14.27 -12.99
C ASP A 128 -2.00 -12.84 -13.42
N PRO A 129 -2.83 -12.66 -14.48
CA PRO A 129 -3.20 -11.33 -14.92
C PRO A 129 -4.11 -10.59 -13.92
N PHE A 130 -4.67 -11.30 -12.94
CA PHE A 130 -5.55 -10.75 -11.91
C PHE A 130 -4.86 -10.53 -10.55
N ILE A 131 -3.54 -10.68 -10.46
CA ILE A 131 -2.82 -10.53 -9.18
C ILE A 131 -3.12 -9.19 -8.49
N ASN A 132 -3.32 -8.11 -9.24
CA ASN A 132 -3.64 -6.78 -8.70
C ASN A 132 -5.01 -6.71 -8.02
N HIS A 133 -5.91 -7.66 -8.28
CA HIS A 133 -7.18 -7.82 -7.58
C HIS A 133 -7.07 -8.75 -6.37
N LYS A 134 -6.16 -9.72 -6.45
CA LYS A 134 -6.02 -10.78 -5.45
C LYS A 134 -5.03 -10.41 -4.35
N ALA A 135 -4.03 -9.57 -4.65
CA ALA A 135 -3.01 -9.12 -3.71
C ALA A 135 -3.60 -8.20 -2.63
N LEU A 136 -3.12 -8.33 -1.39
CA LEU A 136 -3.55 -7.47 -0.30
C LEU A 136 -3.21 -6.00 -0.57
N THR A 137 -4.20 -5.13 -0.39
CA THR A 137 -3.97 -3.68 -0.43
C THR A 137 -3.35 -3.22 0.88
N LYS A 138 -2.22 -2.52 0.78
CA LYS A 138 -1.53 -1.89 1.90
C LYS A 138 -1.85 -0.41 1.88
N ILE A 139 -2.30 0.11 3.01
CA ILE A 139 -2.67 1.53 3.11
C ILE A 139 -1.72 2.31 4.02
N GLN A 140 -1.08 1.69 5.00
CA GLN A 140 -0.08 2.38 5.83
C GLN A 140 0.89 1.39 6.48
N ALA A 141 2.16 1.77 6.51
CA ALA A 141 3.18 1.19 7.38
C ALA A 141 3.61 2.28 8.37
N THR A 142 3.53 1.95 9.66
CA THR A 142 3.95 2.83 10.75
C THR A 142 4.98 2.12 11.61
N VAL A 143 6.05 2.84 11.95
CA VAL A 143 7.13 2.33 12.80
C VAL A 143 7.24 3.23 14.02
N VAL A 144 6.83 2.73 15.17
CA VAL A 144 6.95 3.47 16.44
C VAL A 144 8.28 3.12 17.12
N HIS A 145 8.99 4.16 17.56
CA HIS A 145 10.22 4.02 18.33
C HIS A 145 9.95 4.48 19.77
N SER A 146 10.39 3.68 20.72
CA SER A 146 10.24 3.96 22.15
C SER A 146 11.45 3.47 22.95
N LEU A 147 11.61 3.95 24.18
CA LEU A 147 12.61 3.43 25.13
C LEU A 147 11.96 2.46 26.11
N TYR A 148 12.67 1.39 26.44
CA TYR A 148 12.24 0.38 27.42
C TYR A 148 13.40 0.04 28.35
N VAL A 149 13.10 -0.21 29.63
CA VAL A 149 14.11 -0.48 30.64
C VAL A 149 13.79 -1.76 31.38
N GLU A 150 14.80 -2.63 31.50
CA GLU A 150 14.74 -3.82 32.34
C GLU A 150 15.71 -3.70 33.51
N THR A 151 15.29 -4.14 34.70
CA THR A 151 16.16 -4.18 35.87
C THR A 151 17.02 -5.45 35.84
N ILE A 152 18.32 -5.28 36.09
CA ILE A 152 19.26 -6.36 36.40
C ILE A 152 19.47 -6.38 37.90
N THR A 153 19.33 -7.56 38.51
CA THR A 153 19.76 -7.79 39.89
C THR A 153 21.15 -8.37 39.88
N ASN A 154 22.14 -7.61 40.35
CA ASN A 154 23.49 -8.13 40.52
C ASN A 154 23.62 -8.96 41.81
N PRO A 155 24.61 -9.87 41.88
CA PRO A 155 24.90 -10.66 43.09
C PRO A 155 25.19 -9.79 44.33
N ASP A 156 25.69 -8.57 44.14
CA ASP A 156 25.99 -7.60 45.19
C ASP A 156 24.79 -6.75 45.64
N SER A 157 23.57 -7.10 45.20
CA SER A 157 22.32 -6.36 45.45
C SER A 157 22.27 -4.94 44.89
N THR A 158 23.23 -4.53 44.05
CA THR A 158 23.15 -3.25 43.35
C THR A 158 22.11 -3.34 42.24
N LYS A 159 21.15 -2.40 42.21
CA LYS A 159 20.21 -2.29 41.09
C LYS A 159 20.89 -1.68 39.88
N LEU A 160 20.92 -2.45 38.79
CA LEU A 160 21.39 -2.01 37.48
C LEU A 160 20.26 -2.12 36.47
N TYR A 161 20.46 -1.53 35.30
CA TYR A 161 19.42 -1.43 34.29
C TYR A 161 19.97 -1.70 32.89
N ARG A 162 19.17 -2.36 32.06
CA ARG A 162 19.39 -2.46 30.61
C ARG A 162 18.43 -1.51 29.93
N LEU A 163 18.95 -0.67 29.05
CA LEU A 163 18.17 0.25 28.25
C LEU A 163 18.03 -0.33 26.84
N PHE A 164 16.83 -0.24 26.28
CA PHE A 164 16.55 -0.70 24.94
C PHE A 164 15.84 0.37 24.12
N LEU A 165 16.15 0.39 22.83
CA LEU A 165 15.28 0.94 21.80
C LEU A 165 14.26 -0.13 21.42
N VAL A 166 12.98 0.16 21.55
CA VAL A 166 11.90 -0.72 21.07
C VAL A 166 11.34 -0.20 19.77
N VAL A 167 11.17 -1.10 18.81
CA VAL A 167 10.59 -0.84 17.49
C VAL A 167 9.28 -1.62 17.35
N ASP A 168 8.20 -0.91 17.06
CA ASP A 168 6.88 -1.47 16.77
C ASP A 168 6.53 -1.27 15.29
N PRO A 169 6.69 -2.31 14.44
CA PRO A 169 6.16 -2.33 13.08
C PRO A 169 4.64 -2.58 13.08
N ILE A 170 3.89 -1.66 12.47
CA ILE A 170 2.43 -1.69 12.45
C ILE A 170 1.96 -1.49 11.00
N TYR A 171 1.19 -2.43 10.48
CA TYR A 171 0.69 -2.41 9.10
C TYR A 171 -0.81 -2.28 9.08
N HIS A 172 -1.31 -1.41 8.20
CA HIS A 172 -2.71 -1.32 7.87
C HIS A 172 -2.92 -1.99 6.52
N VAL A 173 -3.71 -3.06 6.52
CA VAL A 173 -4.17 -3.73 5.31
C VAL A 173 -5.65 -3.49 5.13
N TRP A 174 -6.09 -3.43 3.87
CA TRP A 174 -7.44 -3.07 3.52
C TRP A 174 -7.97 -3.97 2.41
N ASN A 175 -9.25 -4.34 2.50
CA ASN A 175 -9.98 -4.90 1.38
C ASN A 175 -10.83 -3.79 0.74
N PRO A 176 -10.46 -3.27 -0.44
CA PRO A 176 -11.19 -2.19 -1.08
C PRO A 176 -12.51 -2.63 -1.75
N TYR A 177 -12.81 -3.93 -1.73
CA TYR A 177 -13.86 -4.55 -2.53
C TYR A 177 -15.16 -4.81 -1.77
N ASN A 178 -16.24 -4.95 -2.53
CA ASN A 178 -17.53 -5.45 -2.05
C ASN A 178 -17.60 -6.99 -1.88
N VAL A 179 -16.50 -7.70 -2.14
CA VAL A 179 -16.34 -9.15 -1.92
C VAL A 179 -15.25 -9.39 -0.87
N ALA A 180 -15.21 -10.57 -0.26
CA ALA A 180 -14.15 -10.87 0.72
C ALA A 180 -12.81 -11.11 0.02
N MET A 181 -11.70 -10.95 0.76
CA MET A 181 -10.37 -11.35 0.31
C MET A 181 -9.81 -12.42 1.24
N ARG A 182 -9.15 -13.43 0.68
CA ARG A 182 -8.59 -14.55 1.43
C ARG A 182 -7.15 -14.82 1.03
N VAL A 183 -6.30 -15.02 2.03
CA VAL A 183 -5.01 -15.70 1.84
C VAL A 183 -5.21 -17.21 2.09
N PRO A 184 -4.83 -18.10 1.14
CA PRO A 184 -4.90 -19.54 1.31
C PRO A 184 -4.15 -20.03 2.55
N GLU A 185 -4.54 -21.19 3.08
CA GLU A 185 -3.96 -21.73 4.32
C GLU A 185 -2.50 -22.21 4.16
N ASP A 186 -2.14 -22.67 2.96
CA ASP A 186 -0.80 -23.19 2.64
C ASP A 186 0.12 -22.10 2.07
N THR A 187 -0.34 -20.85 2.10
CA THR A 187 0.43 -19.68 1.68
C THR A 187 0.37 -18.64 2.79
N PHE A 188 1.25 -17.66 2.72
CA PHE A 188 1.23 -16.52 3.62
C PHE A 188 1.80 -15.31 2.91
N VAL A 189 1.60 -14.17 3.54
CA VAL A 189 2.15 -12.89 3.12
C VAL A 189 3.27 -12.52 4.06
N SER A 190 4.33 -11.95 3.51
CA SER A 190 5.41 -11.40 4.31
C SER A 190 5.66 -9.91 4.02
N PHE A 191 5.86 -9.15 5.09
CA PHE A 191 6.25 -7.73 5.08
C PHE A 191 7.67 -7.60 5.56
N LYS A 192 8.47 -6.76 4.90
CA LYS A 192 9.85 -6.50 5.29
C LYS A 192 10.06 -5.00 5.38
N SER A 193 10.56 -4.52 6.51
CA SER A 193 10.80 -3.09 6.71
C SER A 193 12.26 -2.80 7.03
N TRP A 194 12.78 -1.76 6.39
CA TRP A 194 14.17 -1.31 6.50
C TRP A 194 14.29 -0.09 7.39
N ALA A 195 15.45 0.05 8.05
CA ALA A 195 15.68 1.06 9.06
C ALA A 195 15.42 2.50 8.54
N ILE A 196 14.86 3.33 9.41
CA ILE A 196 14.58 4.73 9.11
C ILE A 196 15.86 5.58 9.14
N PRO A 197 15.94 6.65 8.33
CA PRO A 197 17.16 7.44 8.11
C PRO A 197 17.42 8.45 9.24
N TYR A 198 17.57 7.98 10.48
CA TYR A 198 17.67 8.82 11.67
C TYR A 198 18.82 8.44 12.59
N ASN A 199 19.44 9.48 13.16
CA ASN A 199 20.33 9.38 14.30
C ASN A 199 19.55 9.58 15.58
N LEU A 200 19.70 8.64 16.53
CA LEU A 200 19.24 8.79 17.91
C LEU A 200 20.41 9.27 18.76
N LYS A 201 20.24 10.44 19.37
CA LYS A 201 21.14 10.97 20.38
C LYS A 201 20.46 10.90 21.74
N LEU A 202 21.11 10.20 22.68
CA LEU A 202 20.74 10.10 24.09
C LEU A 202 21.82 10.73 24.93
N ASP A 203 21.47 11.77 25.67
CA ASP A 203 22.32 12.41 26.68
C ASP A 203 21.88 11.89 28.05
N PHE A 204 22.80 11.18 28.71
CA PHE A 204 22.68 10.62 30.06
C PHE A 204 23.39 11.55 31.03
N ILE A 205 22.68 12.10 32.00
CA ILE A 205 23.23 13.06 32.96
C ILE A 205 23.01 12.51 34.35
N SER A 206 24.10 12.19 35.06
CA SER A 206 24.09 11.80 36.47
C SER A 206 24.85 12.85 37.30
N PRO A 207 24.31 13.30 38.44
CA PRO A 207 25.06 14.14 39.38
C PRO A 207 26.30 13.46 39.97
N THR A 208 26.32 12.12 40.01
CA THR A 208 27.37 11.34 40.67
C THR A 208 28.42 10.81 39.70
N ILE A 209 28.04 10.55 38.43
CA ILE A 209 28.92 9.94 37.42
C ILE A 209 29.29 10.93 36.30
N GLY A 210 28.50 11.98 36.10
CA GLY A 210 28.70 12.98 35.06
C GLY A 210 27.81 12.79 33.82
N LYS A 211 28.21 13.41 32.71
CA LYS A 211 27.49 13.36 31.43
C LYS A 211 28.08 12.31 30.50
N LYS A 212 27.20 11.52 29.87
CA LYS A 212 27.53 10.63 28.77
C LYS A 212 26.57 10.85 27.61
N THR A 213 27.07 10.68 26.38
CA THR A 213 26.27 10.80 25.17
C THR A 213 26.40 9.53 24.34
N VAL A 214 25.27 8.95 23.96
CA VAL A 214 25.19 7.95 22.89
C VAL A 214 24.62 8.66 21.67
N ASN A 215 25.30 8.57 20.54
CA ASN A 215 24.82 9.11 19.26
C ASN A 215 25.07 8.07 18.17
N LYS A 216 24.00 7.41 17.73
CA LYS A 216 24.07 6.29 16.77
C LYS A 216 22.92 6.39 15.78
N THR A 217 23.09 5.83 14.59
CA THR A 217 21.95 5.61 13.70
C THR A 217 21.01 4.58 14.32
N ILE A 218 19.72 4.64 13.98
CA ILE A 218 18.75 3.59 14.39
C ILE A 218 19.22 2.21 13.89
N GLN A 219 19.75 2.15 12.68
CA GLN A 219 20.31 0.94 12.08
C GLN A 219 21.51 0.37 12.88
N ASP A 220 22.42 1.22 13.37
CA ASP A 220 23.56 0.79 14.20
C ASP A 220 23.12 0.22 15.56
N ILE A 221 22.01 0.72 16.11
CA ILE A 221 21.43 0.20 17.34
C ILE A 221 20.80 -1.18 17.07
N ILE A 222 20.12 -1.33 15.95
CA ILE A 222 19.46 -2.57 15.53
C ILE A 222 20.50 -3.64 15.11
N GLY A 223 21.60 -3.22 14.47
CA GLY A 223 22.66 -4.09 13.96
C GLY A 223 22.29 -4.83 12.66
N ALA A 224 21.32 -4.34 11.89
CA ALA A 224 20.83 -4.95 10.65
C ALA A 224 20.16 -3.94 9.71
N ASP A 225 20.22 -4.18 8.39
CA ASP A 225 19.59 -3.34 7.38
C ASP A 225 18.06 -3.39 7.41
N ASN A 226 17.49 -4.59 7.53
CA ASN A 226 16.07 -4.79 7.86
C ASN A 226 15.95 -5.14 9.34
N PHE A 227 15.03 -4.45 10.01
CA PHE A 227 14.78 -4.62 11.44
C PHE A 227 13.60 -5.57 11.71
N TYR A 228 12.80 -5.86 10.69
CA TYR A 228 11.62 -6.68 10.83
C TYR A 228 11.26 -7.42 9.54
N THR A 229 10.79 -8.65 9.70
CA THR A 229 10.11 -9.42 8.68
C THR A 229 8.91 -10.12 9.30
N GLY A 230 7.71 -9.66 8.97
CA GLY A 230 6.46 -10.17 9.51
C GLY A 230 5.78 -11.11 8.56
N GLU A 231 5.33 -12.28 9.01
CA GLU A 231 4.62 -13.27 8.20
C GLU A 231 3.19 -13.45 8.72
N ILE A 232 2.21 -13.33 7.82
CA ILE A 232 0.79 -13.22 8.15
C ILE A 232 -0.02 -14.14 7.25
N GLY A 233 -1.08 -14.72 7.81
CA GLY A 233 -1.97 -15.63 7.10
C GLY A 233 -1.57 -17.11 7.25
N LYS A 234 -0.46 -17.40 7.93
CA LYS A 234 -0.04 -18.77 8.24
C LYS A 234 -1.14 -19.52 9.00
N LYS A 235 -1.55 -20.67 8.48
CA LYS A 235 -2.54 -21.55 9.12
C LYS A 235 -2.22 -21.90 10.57
N THR A 236 -0.95 -22.11 10.89
CA THR A 236 -0.48 -22.48 12.24
C THR A 236 -0.54 -21.33 13.25
N VAL A 237 -0.71 -20.10 12.77
CA VAL A 237 -0.67 -18.89 13.60
C VAL A 237 -2.03 -18.21 13.57
N GLN A 238 -2.38 -17.63 12.43
CA GLN A 238 -3.62 -16.91 12.20
C GLN A 238 -3.87 -16.81 10.70
N ARG A 239 -5.02 -17.33 10.27
CA ARG A 239 -5.49 -17.19 8.88
C ARG A 239 -5.83 -15.73 8.59
N LEU A 240 -5.55 -15.27 7.37
CA LEU A 240 -5.88 -13.92 6.94
C LEU A 240 -7.05 -13.93 5.97
N ILE A 241 -8.17 -13.36 6.42
CA ILE A 241 -9.38 -13.12 5.64
C ILE A 241 -9.79 -11.69 5.95
N LEU A 242 -10.11 -10.91 4.92
CA LEU A 242 -10.66 -9.58 5.06
C LEU A 242 -12.10 -9.59 4.54
N ARG A 243 -13.05 -9.13 5.36
CA ARG A 243 -14.44 -8.94 4.95
C ARG A 243 -14.54 -7.81 3.90
N PRO A 244 -15.64 -7.70 3.15
CA PRO A 244 -15.84 -6.58 2.23
C PRO A 244 -15.60 -5.23 2.92
N GLY A 245 -14.71 -4.42 2.35
CA GLY A 245 -14.36 -3.10 2.87
C GLY A 245 -13.43 -3.07 4.09
N GLU A 246 -13.09 -4.21 4.68
CA GLU A 246 -12.49 -4.27 6.01
C GLU A 246 -11.05 -3.75 6.06
N VAL A 247 -10.75 -2.96 7.10
CA VAL A 247 -9.41 -2.47 7.44
C VAL A 247 -8.92 -3.21 8.68
N GLN A 248 -7.74 -3.81 8.60
CA GLN A 248 -7.12 -4.55 9.69
C GLN A 248 -5.77 -3.97 10.06
N ILE A 249 -5.49 -3.91 11.36
CA ILE A 249 -4.14 -3.63 11.87
C ILE A 249 -3.42 -4.94 12.09
N ILE A 250 -2.25 -5.06 11.50
CA ILE A 250 -1.41 -6.23 11.63
C ILE A 250 -0.08 -5.82 12.27
N SER A 251 0.28 -6.48 13.36
CA SER A 251 1.49 -6.21 14.13
C SER A 251 1.84 -7.44 14.98
N GLN A 252 2.34 -7.29 16.20
CA GLN A 252 2.58 -8.43 17.11
C GLN A 252 1.28 -9.03 17.68
N GLY A 253 0.14 -8.34 17.57
CA GLY A 253 -1.11 -8.73 18.23
C GLY A 253 -1.22 -8.20 19.67
N PHE A 254 -2.36 -8.46 20.30
CA PHE A 254 -2.66 -7.99 21.65
C PHE A 254 -1.97 -8.80 22.76
N ASN A 255 -1.67 -8.12 23.86
CA ASN A 255 -1.06 -8.59 25.09
C ASN A 255 0.25 -9.35 24.88
N LYS A 256 1.01 -8.99 23.84
CA LYS A 256 2.34 -9.57 23.62
C LYS A 256 3.40 -8.83 24.43
N PRO A 257 4.36 -9.56 25.04
CA PRO A 257 5.48 -8.90 25.70
C PRO A 257 6.40 -8.24 24.68
N VAL A 258 7.13 -7.22 25.13
CA VAL A 258 8.34 -6.77 24.42
C VAL A 258 9.31 -7.94 24.32
N SER A 259 9.70 -8.30 23.10
CA SER A 259 10.54 -9.46 22.81
C SER A 259 11.92 -9.03 22.34
N GLU A 260 12.95 -9.83 22.62
CA GLU A 260 14.30 -9.57 22.11
C GLU A 260 14.28 -9.42 20.59
N GLY A 261 14.93 -8.37 20.09
CA GLY A 261 15.18 -8.20 18.67
C GLY A 261 15.99 -9.37 18.13
N LEU A 262 15.57 -9.90 16.98
CA LEU A 262 16.10 -11.16 16.49
C LEU A 262 17.49 -10.97 15.85
N LYS A 263 18.57 -11.29 16.58
CA LYS A 263 19.91 -11.42 16.02
C LYS A 263 19.96 -12.66 15.11
N GLY A 264 19.75 -12.45 13.80
CA GLY A 264 19.96 -13.46 12.75
C GLY A 264 18.72 -14.21 12.25
N ASN A 265 17.59 -14.20 12.98
CA ASN A 265 16.32 -14.79 12.51
C ASN A 265 15.22 -13.73 12.47
N ARG A 266 15.12 -12.93 11.41
CA ARG A 266 14.30 -11.69 11.39
C ARG A 266 12.79 -11.90 11.25
N TYR A 267 12.33 -13.15 11.35
CA TYR A 267 10.95 -13.56 11.08
C TYR A 267 10.08 -13.56 12.33
N VAL A 268 8.91 -12.93 12.22
CA VAL A 268 7.92 -12.83 13.27
C VAL A 268 6.59 -13.24 12.68
N ASP A 269 5.88 -14.11 13.39
CA ASP A 269 4.48 -14.36 13.09
C ASP A 269 3.66 -13.13 13.50
N ALA A 270 3.20 -12.37 12.51
CA ALA A 270 2.38 -11.20 12.75
C ALA A 270 0.90 -11.59 12.88
N LEU A 271 0.21 -10.85 13.75
CA LEU A 271 -1.14 -11.11 14.20
C LEU A 271 -2.00 -9.86 14.04
N LEU A 272 -3.30 -10.08 13.92
CA LEU A 272 -4.32 -9.05 14.00
C LEU A 272 -4.25 -8.34 15.36
N GLY A 273 -4.26 -7.00 15.31
CA GLY A 273 -4.19 -6.11 16.45
C GLY A 273 -2.79 -5.63 16.78
N TRP A 274 -2.76 -4.55 17.56
CA TRP A 274 -1.54 -3.98 18.11
C TRP A 274 -1.84 -3.36 19.47
N ASP A 275 -0.87 -3.46 20.37
CA ASP A 275 -0.83 -2.59 21.53
C ASP A 275 0.60 -2.10 21.79
N PHE A 276 0.67 -0.95 22.47
CA PHE A 276 1.94 -0.34 22.83
C PHE A 276 2.70 -1.13 23.92
N GLY A 277 2.15 -2.20 24.50
CA GLY A 277 2.90 -3.06 25.41
C GLY A 277 3.88 -4.01 24.72
N SER A 278 3.76 -4.16 23.40
CA SER A 278 4.53 -5.10 22.57
C SER A 278 5.74 -4.48 21.88
N GLY A 279 6.39 -5.18 20.94
CA GLY A 279 7.49 -4.67 20.12
C GLY A 279 8.80 -5.46 20.23
N PHE A 280 9.81 -5.06 19.44
CA PHE A 280 11.15 -5.66 19.43
C PHE A 280 12.16 -4.75 20.08
N LYS A 281 12.83 -5.23 21.13
CA LYS A 281 13.84 -4.46 21.87
C LYS A 281 15.26 -4.71 21.36
N PHE A 282 16.02 -3.63 21.21
CA PHE A 282 17.42 -3.63 20.78
C PHE A 282 18.24 -2.89 21.84
N GLU A 283 19.21 -3.59 22.44
CA GLU A 283 19.94 -3.07 23.60
C GLU A 283 20.84 -1.89 23.24
N ILE A 284 20.67 -0.78 23.97
CA ILE A 284 21.57 0.35 23.96
C ILE A 284 22.65 0.09 25.03
N GLN A 285 23.80 -0.40 24.56
CA GLN A 285 24.91 -0.82 25.42
C GLN A 285 25.41 0.31 26.34
N SER A 286 25.65 -0.03 27.60
CA SER A 286 26.44 0.79 28.54
C SER A 286 27.94 0.72 28.19
N ASP A 287 28.78 1.53 28.85
CA ASP A 287 30.24 1.47 28.61
C ASP A 287 30.86 0.17 29.11
N ASP A 288 30.26 -0.39 30.15
CA ASP A 288 30.57 -1.70 30.68
C ASP A 288 29.29 -2.52 30.65
N PRO A 289 29.07 -3.34 29.60
CA PRO A 289 27.90 -4.20 29.46
C PRO A 289 27.68 -5.12 30.67
N ALA A 290 28.75 -5.49 31.39
CA ALA A 290 28.67 -6.31 32.59
C ALA A 290 28.16 -5.53 33.82
N LYS A 291 28.20 -4.19 33.79
CA LYS A 291 27.74 -3.31 34.88
C LYS A 291 26.49 -2.51 34.54
N GLY A 292 25.91 -2.67 33.34
CA GLY A 292 24.68 -2.02 32.92
C GLY A 292 24.66 -0.50 33.12
N TRP A 293 23.46 0.07 33.16
CA TRP A 293 23.24 1.47 33.47
C TRP A 293 22.87 1.66 34.95
N LYS A 294 23.25 2.82 35.51
CA LYS A 294 22.85 3.24 36.87
C LYS A 294 21.50 3.97 36.84
N GLY A 295 20.72 3.84 37.91
CA GLY A 295 19.35 4.34 37.97
C GLY A 295 19.22 5.85 37.96
N ASP A 296 20.24 6.56 38.46
CA ASP A 296 20.27 8.02 38.64
C ASP A 296 20.61 8.79 37.36
N TYR A 297 20.96 8.10 36.26
CA TYR A 297 21.10 8.74 34.97
C TYR A 297 19.76 9.27 34.47
N LYS A 298 19.69 10.59 34.32
CA LYS A 298 18.59 11.29 33.65
C LYS A 298 18.79 11.26 32.14
N ILE A 299 17.81 10.77 31.39
CA ILE A 299 17.87 10.65 29.94
C ILE A 299 17.17 11.84 29.27
N THR A 300 17.91 12.53 28.40
CA THR A 300 17.35 13.42 27.37
C THR A 300 17.61 12.82 26.00
N TRP A 301 16.71 13.07 25.05
CA TRP A 301 16.85 12.52 23.71
C TRP A 301 16.57 13.58 22.63
N SER A 302 17.24 13.38 21.49
CA SER A 302 16.94 14.06 20.25
C SER A 302 17.15 13.10 19.09
N MET A 303 16.35 13.22 18.05
CA MET A 303 16.52 12.49 16.81
C MET A 303 16.69 13.46 15.66
N SER A 304 17.69 13.24 14.80
CA SER A 304 17.92 14.08 13.62
C SER A 304 18.02 13.19 12.38
N PRO A 305 17.49 13.63 11.23
CA PRO A 305 17.70 12.91 9.98
C PRO A 305 19.20 12.73 9.75
N ASP A 306 19.59 11.55 9.30
CA ASP A 306 20.99 11.34 8.94
C ASP A 306 21.35 12.09 7.65
N ASN A 307 22.66 12.27 7.44
CA ASN A 307 23.23 12.93 6.28
C ASN A 307 23.85 11.93 5.28
N GLN A 308 23.64 10.63 5.50
CA GLN A 308 24.38 9.56 4.85
C GLN A 308 23.53 8.86 3.78
N ALA A 309 23.73 9.26 2.52
CA ALA A 309 23.16 8.55 1.36
C ALA A 309 23.56 7.06 1.25
N THR A 310 24.62 6.65 1.94
CA THR A 310 25.28 5.34 1.81
C THR A 310 24.77 4.27 2.77
N TYR A 311 24.18 4.65 3.92
CA TYR A 311 23.76 3.68 4.95
C TYR A 311 22.30 3.25 4.80
N HIS A 312 21.52 4.01 4.05
CA HIS A 312 20.28 3.51 3.47
C HIS A 312 20.63 2.29 2.61
N SER A 313 19.92 1.19 2.82
CA SER A 313 20.10 -0.07 2.09
C SER A 313 20.34 0.15 0.59
N GLU A 314 20.85 -0.86 -0.13
CA GLU A 314 20.85 -0.85 -1.60
C GLU A 314 19.48 -0.49 -2.22
N TYR A 315 18.42 -0.45 -1.41
CA TYR A 315 17.03 -0.25 -1.75
C TYR A 315 16.42 1.13 -1.39
N GLY A 316 17.18 2.16 -0.99
CA GLY A 316 16.67 3.54 -0.84
C GLY A 316 16.43 4.03 0.60
N VAL A 317 15.91 5.26 0.76
CA VAL A 317 15.73 5.98 2.06
C VAL A 317 14.77 5.25 3.01
N PHE A 318 13.71 4.68 2.46
CA PHE A 318 12.79 3.80 3.17
C PHE A 318 12.27 2.78 2.17
N LEU A 319 12.10 1.54 2.63
CA LEU A 319 11.42 0.51 1.88
C LEU A 319 10.55 -0.30 2.85
N ASP A 320 9.37 -0.64 2.38
CA ASP A 320 8.52 -1.69 2.90
C ASP A 320 8.16 -2.65 1.75
N GLY A 321 8.63 -3.88 1.83
CA GLY A 321 8.48 -4.90 0.80
C GLY A 321 7.37 -5.88 1.14
N TYR A 322 6.62 -6.30 0.13
CA TYR A 322 5.52 -7.26 0.26
C TYR A 322 5.72 -8.44 -0.68
N THR A 323 5.71 -9.63 -0.09
CA THR A 323 6.01 -10.90 -0.76
C THR A 323 4.92 -11.90 -0.45
N LEU A 324 4.55 -12.69 -1.45
CA LEU A 324 3.77 -13.92 -1.25
C LEU A 324 4.78 -15.05 -0.97
N GLY A 325 4.62 -15.76 0.14
CA GLY A 325 5.63 -16.70 0.66
C GLY A 325 6.73 -16.03 1.50
N GLU A 326 7.88 -16.69 1.67
CA GLU A 326 9.00 -16.19 2.50
C GLU A 326 9.65 -14.91 1.93
N ALA A 327 9.79 -13.87 2.75
CA ALA A 327 10.40 -12.59 2.31
C ALA A 327 11.91 -12.68 2.00
N ASP A 328 12.67 -13.55 2.68
CA ASP A 328 14.04 -13.86 2.25
C ASP A 328 14.01 -15.10 1.37
N ARG A 329 14.51 -14.98 0.14
CA ARG A 329 14.66 -16.10 -0.81
C ARG A 329 15.64 -17.13 -0.23
N LYS A 330 15.18 -18.05 0.62
CA LYS A 330 15.93 -19.29 0.84
C LYS A 330 15.93 -20.06 -0.48
N ALA A 331 17.10 -20.51 -0.92
CA ALA A 331 17.22 -21.26 -2.16
C ALA A 331 16.31 -22.50 -2.10
N GLY A 332 15.30 -22.56 -2.97
CA GLY A 332 14.36 -23.68 -3.08
C GLY A 332 12.95 -23.43 -2.53
N GLU A 333 12.73 -22.38 -1.73
CA GLU A 333 11.39 -22.05 -1.20
C GLU A 333 10.64 -21.13 -2.18
N PRO A 334 9.34 -21.38 -2.45
CA PRO A 334 8.57 -20.56 -3.36
C PRO A 334 8.24 -19.22 -2.70
N SER A 335 8.91 -18.15 -3.12
CA SER A 335 8.51 -16.79 -2.76
C SER A 335 8.52 -15.85 -3.96
N TRP A 336 7.61 -14.88 -3.93
CA TRP A 336 7.47 -13.91 -5.01
C TRP A 336 7.16 -12.51 -4.50
N HIS A 337 8.00 -11.56 -4.89
CA HIS A 337 7.79 -10.16 -4.58
C HIS A 337 6.59 -9.63 -5.37
N ILE A 338 5.57 -9.16 -4.66
CA ILE A 338 4.35 -8.63 -5.29
C ILE A 338 4.45 -7.12 -5.45
N GLY A 339 4.99 -6.41 -4.44
CA GLY A 339 5.23 -4.98 -4.54
C GLY A 339 5.75 -4.35 -3.27
N SER A 340 5.77 -3.02 -3.20
CA SER A 340 6.44 -2.28 -2.12
C SER A 340 5.91 -0.87 -1.90
N MET A 341 6.26 -0.29 -0.75
CA MET A 341 6.08 1.12 -0.43
C MET A 341 7.46 1.70 -0.13
N GLY A 342 7.92 2.67 -0.91
CA GLY A 342 9.31 3.13 -0.83
C GLY A 342 9.54 4.62 -1.05
N ILE A 343 10.73 5.05 -0.66
CA ILE A 343 11.29 6.37 -0.97
C ILE A 343 12.69 6.14 -1.55
N ASP A 344 12.91 6.66 -2.76
CA ASP A 344 14.16 6.55 -3.49
C ASP A 344 14.62 5.10 -3.71
N PHE A 345 13.67 4.19 -3.97
CA PHE A 345 14.01 2.80 -4.25
C PHE A 345 14.90 2.67 -5.50
N TYR A 346 16.05 2.03 -5.34
CA TYR A 346 17.12 1.97 -6.35
C TYR A 346 16.64 1.47 -7.72
N GLY A 347 15.79 0.44 -7.76
CA GLY A 347 15.28 -0.13 -9.01
C GLY A 347 14.34 0.81 -9.79
N THR A 348 13.74 1.80 -9.12
CA THR A 348 12.84 2.78 -9.76
C THR A 348 13.52 4.09 -10.12
N ARG A 349 14.72 4.31 -9.57
CA ARG A 349 15.34 5.62 -9.54
C ARG A 349 15.77 6.03 -10.95
N PRO A 350 15.53 7.27 -11.38
CA PRO A 350 16.01 7.76 -12.66
C PRO A 350 17.53 7.58 -12.84
N SER A 351 17.92 7.13 -14.04
CA SER A 351 19.34 7.03 -14.41
C SER A 351 20.03 8.39 -14.26
N GLY A 352 21.23 8.39 -13.69
CA GLY A 352 21.99 9.62 -13.42
C GLY A 352 21.57 10.40 -12.16
N ARG A 353 20.55 9.96 -11.43
CA ARG A 353 20.12 10.63 -10.20
C ARG A 353 20.94 10.22 -8.98
N ALA A 354 21.37 11.19 -8.18
CA ALA A 354 21.94 10.94 -6.86
C ALA A 354 20.89 10.38 -5.89
N ARG A 355 21.34 9.61 -4.89
CA ARG A 355 20.47 9.15 -3.80
C ARG A 355 19.93 10.35 -3.00
N LEU A 356 18.68 10.27 -2.58
CA LEU A 356 18.08 11.23 -1.66
C LEU A 356 18.76 11.13 -0.29
N LYS A 357 18.79 12.26 0.42
CA LYS A 357 19.24 12.34 1.80
C LYS A 357 18.11 12.92 2.63
N ALA A 358 17.76 12.27 3.73
CA ALA A 358 16.63 12.69 4.56
C ALA A 358 16.76 14.14 5.06
N ASN A 359 17.99 14.56 5.42
CA ASN A 359 18.28 15.91 5.89
C ASN A 359 18.01 17.04 4.86
N ASN A 360 17.88 16.71 3.57
CA ASN A 360 17.50 17.69 2.54
C ASN A 360 15.99 18.02 2.55
N PHE A 361 15.18 17.25 3.30
CA PHE A 361 13.72 17.39 3.32
C PHE A 361 13.19 17.57 4.76
N PRO A 362 13.58 18.66 5.46
CA PRO A 362 13.25 18.88 6.88
C PRO A 362 11.74 18.97 7.16
N GLN A 363 10.91 19.20 6.15
CA GLN A 363 9.45 19.19 6.25
C GLN A 363 8.83 17.79 6.36
N ILE A 364 9.55 16.75 5.89
CA ILE A 364 9.15 15.33 5.99
C ILE A 364 9.96 14.64 7.09
N PHE A 365 11.24 14.97 7.17
CA PHE A 365 12.19 14.44 8.15
C PHE A 365 12.73 15.55 9.07
N PRO A 366 11.89 16.12 9.96
CA PRO A 366 12.34 17.13 10.91
C PRO A 366 13.33 16.55 11.92
N THR A 367 14.17 17.44 12.47
CA THR A 367 14.86 17.14 13.73
C THR A 367 13.83 17.14 14.86
N LEU A 368 13.73 16.03 15.58
CA LEU A 368 12.88 15.88 16.75
C LEU A 368 13.71 16.09 18.01
N GLN A 369 13.17 16.87 18.94
CA GLN A 369 13.75 17.04 20.26
C GLN A 369 12.64 17.00 21.28
N HIS A 370 12.95 16.46 22.44
CA HIS A 370 12.06 16.53 23.59
C HIS A 370 12.03 17.99 24.11
N GLN A 371 10.94 18.72 23.87
CA GLN A 371 10.83 20.14 24.21
C GLN A 371 10.29 20.41 25.63
N SER A 372 9.63 19.44 26.27
CA SER A 372 9.07 19.59 27.62
C SER A 372 9.93 18.82 28.61
N LEU A 373 10.32 19.41 29.75
CA LEU A 373 10.78 18.62 30.89
C LEU A 373 9.62 17.68 31.29
N PRO A 374 9.86 16.36 31.43
CA PRO A 374 10.96 15.87 32.22
C PRO A 374 11.84 14.87 31.48
N ALA A 375 13.14 15.08 31.55
CA ALA A 375 14.08 13.99 31.41
C ALA A 375 13.80 12.97 32.54
N LYS A 376 13.59 11.71 32.20
CA LYS A 376 13.31 10.65 33.17
C LYS A 376 14.61 10.00 33.58
N THR A 377 14.73 9.66 34.86
CA THR A 377 15.79 8.77 35.32
C THR A 377 15.55 7.36 34.79
N ILE A 378 16.61 6.58 34.62
CA ILE A 378 16.51 5.17 34.21
C ILE A 378 15.67 4.38 35.21
N GLU A 379 15.82 4.67 36.51
CA GLU A 379 15.01 4.04 37.54
C GLU A 379 13.51 4.39 37.38
N GLU A 380 13.16 5.65 37.10
CA GLU A 380 11.77 6.03 36.83
C GLU A 380 11.17 5.30 35.63
N LEU A 381 11.95 5.09 34.56
CA LEU A 381 11.52 4.32 33.39
C LEU A 381 11.34 2.83 33.68
N SER A 382 12.06 2.29 34.67
CA SER A 382 11.93 0.88 35.07
C SER A 382 10.70 0.61 35.95
N ARG A 383 10.06 1.65 36.50
CA ARG A 383 8.97 1.49 37.45
C ARG A 383 7.78 0.81 36.78
N ARG A 384 7.20 -0.15 37.51
CA ARG A 384 5.98 -0.87 37.13
C ARG A 384 4.80 -0.21 37.81
N THR A 385 3.77 0.16 37.04
CA THR A 385 2.52 0.66 37.60
C THR A 385 1.52 -0.51 37.69
N GLY A 386 1.03 -0.83 38.89
CA GLY A 386 -0.06 -1.81 39.08
C GLY A 386 0.27 -3.26 38.68
N GLY A 387 1.52 -3.71 38.82
CA GLY A 387 1.94 -5.09 38.51
C GLY A 387 2.14 -5.39 37.02
N LYS A 388 1.99 -4.39 36.14
CA LYS A 388 2.25 -4.51 34.68
C LYS A 388 3.74 -4.36 34.35
N PRO A 389 4.20 -4.76 33.15
CA PRO A 389 5.56 -4.46 32.67
C PRO A 389 5.88 -2.96 32.74
N PRO A 390 7.16 -2.55 32.75
CA PRO A 390 7.55 -1.14 32.62
C PRO A 390 6.89 -0.52 31.37
N ASP A 391 6.32 0.67 31.51
CA ASP A 391 5.72 1.37 30.37
C ASP A 391 6.83 1.81 29.41
N LYS A 392 6.69 1.51 28.11
CA LYS A 392 7.61 2.06 27.11
C LYS A 392 7.48 3.60 27.11
N TRP A 393 8.58 4.30 26.88
CA TRP A 393 8.59 5.75 26.72
C TRP A 393 8.57 6.09 25.22
N PRO A 394 7.44 6.55 24.65
CA PRO A 394 7.37 6.88 23.23
C PRO A 394 8.35 8.01 22.87
N LEU A 395 8.99 7.88 21.71
CA LEU A 395 9.88 8.91 21.14
C LEU A 395 9.26 9.50 19.88
N CYS A 396 9.00 8.66 18.88
CA CYS A 396 8.52 9.07 17.58
C CYS A 396 7.81 7.94 16.82
N ALA A 397 7.07 8.32 15.78
CA ALA A 397 6.53 7.42 14.78
C ALA A 397 6.94 7.89 13.40
N PHE A 398 7.46 6.97 12.59
CA PHE A 398 7.57 7.17 11.15
C PHE A 398 6.33 6.57 10.49
N THR A 399 5.63 7.36 9.67
CA THR A 399 4.47 6.89 8.91
C THR A 399 4.77 6.99 7.42
N PHE A 400 4.44 5.92 6.69
CA PHE A 400 4.36 5.92 5.25
C PHE A 400 3.04 5.27 4.88
N GLY A 401 2.15 5.99 4.21
CA GLY A 401 0.88 5.40 3.83
C GLY A 401 0.15 6.22 2.81
N MET A 402 -1.06 5.82 2.50
CA MET A 402 -1.96 6.57 1.67
C MET A 402 -2.42 7.79 2.42
N ARG A 403 -2.64 8.85 1.66
CA ARG A 403 -3.27 10.06 2.16
C ARG A 403 -4.61 9.68 2.78
N THR A 404 -5.10 10.55 3.64
CA THR A 404 -6.46 10.53 4.17
C THR A 404 -7.09 11.90 3.91
N ALA A 405 -8.38 12.10 4.20
CA ALA A 405 -8.98 13.42 4.06
C ALA A 405 -8.29 14.45 4.97
N LEU A 406 -7.80 14.02 6.13
CA LEU A 406 -6.94 14.81 7.00
C LEU A 406 -5.49 14.36 6.83
N ASP A 407 -4.54 15.28 6.64
CA ASP A 407 -3.09 14.95 6.70
C ASP A 407 -2.64 15.06 8.16
N PRO A 408 -2.44 13.93 8.88
CA PRO A 408 -2.01 13.97 10.27
C PRO A 408 -0.62 14.62 10.46
N MET A 409 0.21 14.74 9.40
CA MET A 409 1.47 15.50 9.44
C MET A 409 1.28 17.01 9.65
N ASN A 410 0.04 17.52 9.54
CA ASN A 410 -0.27 18.95 9.65
C ASN A 410 -1.27 19.28 10.77
N GLN A 411 -1.64 18.31 11.63
CA GLN A 411 -2.39 18.63 12.84
C GLN A 411 -1.59 19.62 13.70
N GLY A 412 -2.20 20.78 14.03
CA GLY A 412 -1.56 21.85 14.81
C GLY A 412 -0.80 22.93 14.00
N LYS A 413 -0.64 22.80 12.67
CA LYS A 413 -0.14 23.89 11.82
C LYS A 413 -1.26 24.88 11.47
N PRO A 414 -0.99 26.18 11.22
CA PRO A 414 -2.02 27.12 10.82
C PRO A 414 -2.76 26.67 9.55
N LEU A 415 -4.07 26.93 9.46
CA LEU A 415 -4.94 26.51 8.34
C LEU A 415 -4.42 26.89 6.94
N ILE A 416 -3.65 27.98 6.82
CA ILE A 416 -3.02 28.42 5.56
C ILE A 416 -1.91 27.45 5.10
N GLN A 417 -1.27 26.73 6.02
CA GLN A 417 -0.34 25.63 5.71
C GLN A 417 -1.04 24.26 5.66
N GLN A 418 -2.16 24.08 6.36
CA GLN A 418 -3.00 22.87 6.27
C GLN A 418 -3.76 22.81 4.93
N GLY A 419 -4.09 23.96 4.34
CA GLY A 419 -4.93 24.12 3.16
C GLY A 419 -4.25 24.08 1.78
N SER A 420 -3.01 23.60 1.67
CA SER A 420 -2.33 23.45 0.36
C SER A 420 -2.20 22.00 -0.14
N ARG A 421 -2.61 21.02 0.68
CA ARG A 421 -2.65 19.59 0.34
C ARG A 421 -4.11 19.16 0.29
N PHE A 422 -4.54 18.51 -0.79
CA PHE A 422 -5.95 18.29 -1.14
C PHE A 422 -6.70 17.38 -0.15
N LEU A 423 -7.24 17.98 0.92
CA LEU A 423 -7.94 17.30 2.02
C LEU A 423 -9.28 16.62 1.63
N GLY A 424 -9.74 16.72 0.38
CA GLY A 424 -11.09 16.27 0.01
C GLY A 424 -11.18 15.11 -0.99
N ARG A 425 -10.05 14.60 -1.51
CA ARG A 425 -10.08 13.79 -2.74
C ARG A 425 -9.15 12.58 -2.74
N THR A 426 -8.62 12.22 -1.60
CA THR A 426 -7.71 11.08 -1.41
C THR A 426 -8.17 9.81 -2.13
N LEU A 427 -9.45 9.44 -2.03
CA LEU A 427 -9.99 8.23 -2.67
C LEU A 427 -10.05 8.32 -4.21
N LEU A 428 -9.96 9.52 -4.79
CA LEU A 428 -9.88 9.70 -6.25
C LEU A 428 -8.45 9.59 -6.80
N HIS A 429 -7.44 9.81 -5.96
CA HIS A 429 -6.03 9.69 -6.37
C HIS A 429 -5.45 8.32 -6.00
N HIS A 430 -6.18 7.51 -5.24
CA HIS A 430 -5.70 6.26 -4.69
C HIS A 430 -6.21 5.05 -5.50
N ASN A 431 -5.30 4.34 -6.16
CA ASN A 431 -5.58 3.03 -6.74
C ASN A 431 -5.08 1.88 -5.82
N PRO A 432 -5.97 1.22 -5.06
CA PRO A 432 -5.59 0.15 -4.13
C PRO A 432 -5.06 -1.11 -4.82
N ARG A 433 -5.20 -1.19 -6.15
CA ARG A 433 -4.75 -2.32 -6.96
C ARG A 433 -3.32 -2.13 -7.48
N THR A 434 -2.72 -0.96 -7.26
CA THR A 434 -1.30 -0.73 -7.56
C THR A 434 -0.46 -1.40 -6.46
N PRO A 435 0.32 -2.46 -6.78
CA PRO A 435 1.01 -3.24 -5.73
C PRO A 435 2.26 -2.52 -5.19
N SER A 436 2.81 -1.58 -5.96
CA SER A 436 4.01 -0.82 -5.64
C SER A 436 3.79 0.68 -5.73
N TYR A 437 4.18 1.39 -4.68
CA TYR A 437 4.30 2.84 -4.67
C TYR A 437 5.71 3.23 -4.26
N ASN A 438 6.34 4.11 -5.02
CA ASN A 438 7.62 4.67 -4.65
C ASN A 438 7.65 6.17 -4.92
N PHE A 439 8.21 6.93 -3.97
CA PHE A 439 8.62 8.32 -4.22
C PHE A 439 10.02 8.29 -4.87
N PRO A 440 10.17 8.50 -6.20
CA PRO A 440 11.50 8.62 -6.78
C PRO A 440 12.22 9.90 -6.30
N THR A 441 11.45 10.83 -5.74
CA THR A 441 11.85 12.17 -5.33
C THR A 441 10.86 12.65 -4.27
N LEU A 442 11.29 13.60 -3.43
CA LEU A 442 10.44 14.30 -2.48
C LEU A 442 10.20 15.76 -2.91
N ASP A 443 10.20 15.99 -4.23
CA ASP A 443 9.80 17.26 -4.84
C ASP A 443 8.34 17.60 -4.43
N PRO A 444 8.05 18.82 -3.96
CA PRO A 444 6.72 19.17 -3.47
C PRO A 444 5.59 18.90 -4.47
N ASP A 445 5.81 19.11 -5.77
CA ASP A 445 4.76 18.95 -6.78
C ASP A 445 4.50 17.47 -7.09
N LEU A 446 5.55 16.65 -7.08
CA LEU A 446 5.40 15.20 -7.21
C LEU A 446 4.74 14.61 -5.96
N VAL A 447 5.19 15.02 -4.77
CA VAL A 447 4.59 14.59 -3.49
C VAL A 447 3.11 14.97 -3.41
N ARG A 448 2.72 16.10 -4.00
CA ARG A 448 1.33 16.55 -4.10
C ARG A 448 0.50 15.69 -5.07
N ALA A 449 1.09 15.24 -6.17
CA ALA A 449 0.41 14.42 -7.18
C ALA A 449 0.19 12.97 -6.74
N MET A 450 1.03 12.46 -5.84
CA MET A 450 0.96 11.08 -5.38
C MET A 450 -0.13 10.84 -4.31
N PRO A 451 -0.76 9.65 -4.31
CA PRO A 451 -1.75 9.28 -3.29
C PRO A 451 -1.16 9.01 -1.91
N LEU A 452 0.14 9.21 -1.72
CA LEU A 452 0.86 8.85 -0.51
C LEU A 452 1.14 10.06 0.37
N GLN A 453 1.23 9.80 1.66
CA GLN A 453 1.76 10.67 2.70
C GLN A 453 2.92 9.97 3.40
N VAL A 454 3.89 10.77 3.82
CA VAL A 454 5.07 10.30 4.53
C VAL A 454 5.52 11.34 5.52
N GLY A 455 5.97 10.88 6.68
CA GLY A 455 6.84 11.68 7.50
C GLY A 455 7.05 11.16 8.91
N MET A 456 7.85 11.93 9.64
CA MET A 456 8.26 11.64 10.99
C MET A 456 7.50 12.52 11.99
N HIS A 457 6.92 11.88 13.01
CA HIS A 457 6.17 12.53 14.08
C HIS A 457 6.84 12.29 15.42
N ARG A 458 6.96 13.35 16.24
CA ARG A 458 7.25 13.18 17.66
C ARG A 458 6.03 12.61 18.37
N LEU A 459 6.25 11.71 19.31
CA LEU A 459 5.22 11.19 20.19
C LEU A 459 5.50 11.61 21.63
N ASP A 460 4.57 12.37 22.21
CA ASP A 460 4.64 12.76 23.63
C ASP A 460 3.74 11.89 24.51
N SER A 461 2.74 11.24 23.92
CA SER A 461 1.82 10.30 24.58
C SER A 461 1.26 9.31 23.56
N LEU A 462 0.50 8.31 24.04
CA LEU A 462 -0.25 7.42 23.14
C LEU A 462 -1.43 8.11 22.46
N SER A 463 -1.95 9.18 23.05
CA SER A 463 -3.00 9.99 22.41
C SER A 463 -2.50 10.81 21.22
N SER A 464 -1.17 10.92 21.03
CA SER A 464 -0.58 11.55 19.84
C SER A 464 -0.29 10.56 18.71
N LEU A 465 -0.70 9.30 18.84
CA LEU A 465 -0.54 8.32 17.77
C LEU A 465 -1.39 8.71 16.55
N VAL A 466 -0.81 8.49 15.38
CA VAL A 466 -1.41 8.82 14.08
C VAL A 466 -2.36 7.72 13.60
N MET A 467 -2.55 6.69 14.41
CA MET A 467 -3.34 5.50 14.14
C MET A 467 -3.88 4.91 15.45
N ASP A 468 -4.97 4.16 15.33
CA ASP A 468 -5.57 3.40 16.43
C ASP A 468 -6.23 2.12 15.88
N CYS A 469 -6.58 1.18 16.76
CA CYS A 469 -7.37 0.01 16.41
C CYS A 469 -8.37 -0.34 17.51
N ASP A 470 -9.47 -0.96 17.13
CA ASP A 470 -10.42 -1.47 18.11
C ASP A 470 -9.88 -2.70 18.86
N ALA A 471 -10.61 -3.16 19.88
CA ALA A 471 -10.23 -4.31 20.69
C ALA A 471 -10.19 -5.65 19.93
N THR A 472 -10.69 -5.69 18.69
CA THR A 472 -10.63 -6.85 17.80
C THR A 472 -9.51 -6.75 16.76
N GLY A 473 -8.79 -5.63 16.73
CA GLY A 473 -7.68 -5.36 15.82
C GLY A 473 -8.12 -4.78 14.47
N LEU A 474 -9.37 -4.32 14.35
CA LEU A 474 -9.80 -3.56 13.18
C LEU A 474 -9.20 -2.16 13.23
N GLY A 475 -8.65 -1.75 12.10
CA GLY A 475 -8.11 -0.40 11.91
C GLY A 475 -9.17 0.56 11.41
N TYR A 476 -8.74 1.78 11.11
CA TYR A 476 -9.57 2.83 10.53
C TYR A 476 -8.92 3.40 9.26
N TYR A 477 -9.73 3.75 8.28
CA TYR A 477 -9.28 4.42 7.05
C TYR A 477 -10.38 5.33 6.47
N GLY A 478 -10.06 6.06 5.40
CA GLY A 478 -10.94 7.03 4.75
C GLY A 478 -10.55 8.46 5.11
N ASN A 479 -11.25 9.04 6.08
CA ASN A 479 -10.97 10.42 6.50
C ASN A 479 -9.68 10.57 7.32
N GLU A 480 -9.34 9.56 8.12
CA GLU A 480 -8.11 9.44 8.91
C GLU A 480 -7.87 7.97 9.30
N TYR A 481 -6.73 7.69 9.94
CA TYR A 481 -6.36 6.38 10.48
C TYR A 481 -6.74 6.17 11.96
N GLY A 482 -7.45 7.13 12.55
CA GLY A 482 -7.96 7.09 13.91
C GLY A 482 -9.46 6.81 13.98
N SER A 483 -9.91 6.43 15.16
CA SER A 483 -11.31 6.09 15.48
C SER A 483 -12.27 7.29 15.48
N ASN A 484 -11.75 8.52 15.43
CA ASN A 484 -12.56 9.73 15.56
C ASN A 484 -13.31 10.08 14.25
N THR A 485 -12.67 9.96 13.09
CA THR A 485 -13.33 10.17 11.78
C THR A 485 -13.09 9.06 10.75
N GLY A 486 -12.20 8.11 11.03
CA GLY A 486 -11.96 6.96 10.17
C GLY A 486 -13.01 5.87 10.33
N VAL A 487 -13.09 4.95 9.36
CA VAL A 487 -14.02 3.82 9.37
C VAL A 487 -13.29 2.50 9.17
N SER A 488 -13.76 1.44 9.84
CA SER A 488 -13.18 0.09 9.72
C SER A 488 -13.67 -0.70 8.52
N TYR A 489 -14.74 -0.21 7.86
CA TYR A 489 -15.31 -0.81 6.65
C TYR A 489 -15.54 0.28 5.61
N LEU A 490 -14.76 0.23 4.53
CA LEU A 490 -14.84 1.15 3.40
C LEU A 490 -14.74 0.36 2.10
N VAL A 491 -15.80 0.31 1.31
CA VAL A 491 -15.76 -0.26 -0.04
C VAL A 491 -15.54 0.87 -1.04
N GLN A 492 -14.51 0.76 -1.88
CA GLN A 492 -14.21 1.74 -2.94
C GLN A 492 -14.50 1.17 -4.34
N TYR A 493 -14.41 -0.16 -4.50
CA TYR A 493 -14.59 -0.81 -5.79
C TYR A 493 -15.60 -1.95 -5.71
N SER A 494 -16.50 -1.98 -6.69
CA SER A 494 -17.33 -3.16 -6.92
C SER A 494 -16.56 -4.12 -7.83
N VAL A 495 -16.42 -5.37 -7.40
CA VAL A 495 -16.01 -6.47 -8.27
C VAL A 495 -17.26 -6.95 -8.99
N PRO A 496 -17.30 -6.96 -10.33
CA PRO A 496 -18.42 -7.52 -11.07
C PRO A 496 -18.63 -8.98 -10.70
N THR A 497 -19.88 -9.40 -10.54
CA THR A 497 -20.23 -10.83 -10.33
C THR A 497 -20.67 -11.52 -11.62
N LYS A 498 -20.72 -10.77 -12.71
CA LYS A 498 -21.14 -11.16 -14.07
C LYS A 498 -20.39 -10.27 -15.07
N PRO A 499 -20.31 -10.65 -16.35
CA PRO A 499 -19.77 -9.78 -17.40
C PRO A 499 -20.41 -8.40 -17.39
N ILE A 500 -19.62 -7.37 -17.66
CA ILE A 500 -20.09 -5.98 -17.76
C ILE A 500 -20.64 -5.70 -19.16
N HIS A 501 -21.72 -4.90 -19.25
CA HIS A 501 -22.43 -4.64 -20.51
C HIS A 501 -22.51 -3.15 -20.89
N SER A 502 -21.69 -2.30 -20.29
CA SER A 502 -21.69 -0.87 -20.60
C SER A 502 -20.35 -0.21 -20.27
N LEU A 503 -20.03 0.88 -20.99
CA LEU A 503 -18.87 1.72 -20.66
C LEU A 503 -19.00 2.30 -19.24
N GLY A 504 -20.24 2.61 -18.82
CA GLY A 504 -20.57 3.05 -17.46
C GLY A 504 -20.08 2.08 -16.38
N ALA A 505 -20.23 0.78 -16.62
CA ALA A 505 -19.86 -0.27 -15.66
C ALA A 505 -18.34 -0.38 -15.43
N LEU A 506 -17.51 0.14 -16.34
CA LEU A 506 -16.05 0.23 -16.17
C LEU A 506 -15.61 1.32 -15.17
N GLN A 507 -16.54 1.99 -14.47
CA GLN A 507 -16.19 3.02 -13.48
C GLN A 507 -15.23 2.53 -12.37
N HIS A 508 -15.16 1.21 -12.15
CA HIS A 508 -14.28 0.58 -11.15
C HIS A 508 -13.00 0.01 -11.73
N SER A 509 -12.75 0.18 -13.04
CA SER A 509 -11.60 -0.39 -13.72
C SER A 509 -10.28 0.17 -13.22
N ILE A 510 -9.22 -0.62 -13.42
CA ILE A 510 -7.84 -0.18 -13.20
C ILE A 510 -7.49 0.89 -14.24
N GLY A 511 -6.65 1.85 -13.84
CA GLY A 511 -6.16 2.87 -14.76
C GLY A 511 -4.81 3.46 -14.37
N ASP A 512 -3.79 2.61 -14.22
CA ASP A 512 -2.42 3.04 -13.96
C ASP A 512 -1.60 3.23 -15.25
N GLY A 513 -2.09 2.72 -16.38
CA GLY A 513 -1.33 2.67 -17.63
C GLY A 513 -0.20 1.64 -17.59
N SER A 514 -0.36 0.59 -16.79
CA SER A 514 0.65 -0.45 -16.63
C SER A 514 0.71 -1.39 -17.84
N PRO A 515 1.81 -1.44 -18.62
CA PRO A 515 1.88 -2.28 -19.84
C PRO A 515 1.87 -3.79 -19.55
N LYS A 516 2.29 -4.17 -18.34
CA LYS A 516 2.15 -5.51 -17.77
C LYS A 516 1.88 -5.26 -16.30
N GLY A 517 0.68 -5.55 -15.82
CA GLY A 517 0.35 -5.33 -14.41
C GLY A 517 1.02 -6.30 -13.45
N MET A 518 2.32 -6.53 -13.68
CA MET A 518 3.39 -7.00 -12.80
C MET A 518 4.73 -6.60 -13.43
N SER A 519 5.44 -5.71 -12.75
CA SER A 519 6.85 -5.90 -12.42
C SER A 519 7.10 -5.07 -11.19
N GLY A 520 7.68 -5.68 -10.15
CA GLY A 520 8.10 -4.97 -8.94
C GLY A 520 8.72 -3.63 -9.30
N GLU A 521 8.25 -2.59 -8.63
CA GLU A 521 8.94 -1.31 -8.44
C GLU A 521 9.11 -0.41 -9.70
N ILE A 522 9.30 -0.87 -10.94
CA ILE A 522 9.85 0.01 -12.01
C ILE A 522 8.79 0.85 -12.78
N ALA A 523 7.50 0.70 -12.53
CA ALA A 523 6.51 1.33 -13.39
C ALA A 523 6.38 2.84 -13.11
N ARG A 524 7.07 3.66 -13.92
CA ARG A 524 6.77 5.08 -14.08
C ARG A 524 5.42 5.22 -14.77
N TYR A 525 4.37 5.17 -13.97
CA TYR A 525 3.03 5.50 -14.41
C TYR A 525 2.95 6.98 -14.74
N LEU A 526 2.14 7.31 -15.74
CA LEU A 526 1.77 8.68 -16.02
C LEU A 526 1.07 9.25 -14.78
N MET A 527 1.49 10.42 -14.31
CA MET A 527 0.99 10.99 -13.06
C MET A 527 -0.33 11.76 -13.27
N PRO A 528 -1.18 11.91 -12.23
CA PRO A 528 -1.14 11.20 -10.96
C PRO A 528 -1.69 9.77 -11.10
N SER A 529 -1.36 8.88 -10.15
CA SER A 529 -2.20 7.69 -9.97
C SER A 529 -3.63 8.13 -9.67
N ILE A 530 -4.60 7.42 -10.25
CA ILE A 530 -6.01 7.80 -10.20
C ILE A 530 -6.90 6.58 -9.98
N SER A 531 -8.02 6.83 -9.31
CA SER A 531 -9.12 5.91 -9.11
C SER A 531 -10.34 6.34 -9.92
N HIS A 532 -11.12 5.36 -10.37
CA HIS A 532 -12.34 5.58 -11.15
C HIS A 532 -12.16 6.56 -12.33
N PRO A 533 -11.12 6.42 -13.18
CA PRO A 533 -10.90 7.35 -14.28
C PRO A 533 -11.95 7.23 -15.38
N ILE A 534 -12.59 6.06 -15.50
CA ILE A 534 -13.59 5.76 -16.53
C ILE A 534 -14.99 6.18 -16.04
N SER A 535 -15.81 6.73 -16.92
CA SER A 535 -17.16 7.24 -16.61
C SER A 535 -17.19 8.37 -15.57
N ASN A 536 -16.04 8.97 -15.28
CA ASN A 536 -15.88 10.08 -14.35
C ASN A 536 -15.19 11.26 -15.05
N SER A 537 -15.32 12.46 -14.50
CA SER A 537 -14.71 13.68 -15.05
C SER A 537 -13.94 14.38 -13.95
N PHE A 538 -12.84 13.77 -13.54
CA PHE A 538 -11.98 14.31 -12.51
C PHE A 538 -10.73 14.98 -13.09
N ALA A 539 -10.73 16.32 -13.13
CA ALA A 539 -9.57 17.11 -13.48
C ALA A 539 -8.57 17.15 -12.29
N PRO A 540 -7.33 16.65 -12.45
CA PRO A 540 -6.32 16.71 -11.41
C PRO A 540 -5.99 18.16 -11.06
N SER A 541 -6.03 18.48 -9.78
CA SER A 541 -5.78 19.84 -9.27
C SER A 541 -4.32 20.30 -9.37
N ILE A 542 -3.43 19.42 -9.81
CA ILE A 542 -2.03 19.72 -10.17
C ILE A 542 -1.92 20.37 -11.57
N MET A 543 -3.03 20.52 -12.30
CA MET A 543 -3.09 21.11 -13.62
C MET A 543 -3.68 22.52 -13.59
N ASN A 544 -3.20 23.37 -14.51
CA ASN A 544 -3.83 24.67 -14.70
C ASN A 544 -5.20 24.51 -15.39
N PRO A 545 -6.14 25.46 -15.18
CA PRO A 545 -7.40 25.47 -15.90
C PRO A 545 -7.22 25.35 -17.42
N GLY A 546 -7.98 24.45 -18.05
CA GLY A 546 -7.93 24.22 -19.50
C GLY A 546 -6.79 23.32 -20.00
N GLN A 547 -5.91 22.85 -19.12
CA GLN A 547 -4.86 21.88 -19.47
C GLN A 547 -5.32 20.45 -19.18
N THR A 548 -4.90 19.52 -20.04
CA THR A 548 -5.14 18.07 -19.89
C THR A 548 -3.84 17.29 -19.74
N GLU A 549 -2.72 17.98 -19.86
CA GLU A 549 -1.37 17.46 -19.70
C GLU A 549 -0.46 18.54 -19.13
N THR A 550 0.52 18.12 -18.32
CA THR A 550 1.54 19.01 -17.74
C THR A 550 2.79 18.21 -17.40
N LYS A 551 3.81 18.90 -16.87
CA LYS A 551 5.03 18.30 -16.33
C LYS A 551 5.19 18.69 -14.87
N LEU A 552 5.56 17.72 -14.03
CA LEU A 552 5.64 17.89 -12.58
C LEU A 552 7.08 17.87 -12.09
N GLY A 553 7.34 18.75 -11.11
CA GLY A 553 8.58 18.80 -10.36
C GLY A 553 9.82 19.11 -11.20
N SER A 554 10.94 19.08 -10.50
CA SER A 554 12.28 19.26 -11.08
C SER A 554 12.64 18.24 -12.17
N ASP A 555 12.03 17.06 -12.14
CA ASP A 555 12.31 15.98 -13.11
C ASP A 555 11.42 16.01 -14.35
N GLN A 556 10.49 16.98 -14.41
CA GLN A 556 9.65 17.17 -15.60
C GLN A 556 8.82 15.91 -15.95
N GLU A 557 8.37 15.19 -14.92
CA GLU A 557 7.60 13.96 -15.06
C GLU A 557 6.26 14.28 -15.72
N ASN A 558 5.89 13.51 -16.75
CA ASN A 558 4.65 13.74 -17.48
C ASN A 558 3.44 13.48 -16.56
N ALA A 559 2.44 14.35 -16.66
CA ALA A 559 1.19 14.20 -15.96
C ALA A 559 -0.01 14.44 -16.89
N ALA A 560 -1.12 13.77 -16.61
CA ALA A 560 -2.29 13.70 -17.47
C ALA A 560 -3.61 13.80 -16.71
N ASP A 561 -4.61 14.43 -17.32
CA ASP A 561 -6.00 14.30 -16.92
C ASP A 561 -6.49 12.94 -17.43
N HIS A 562 -6.23 11.91 -16.63
CA HIS A 562 -6.56 10.53 -16.98
C HIS A 562 -8.05 10.35 -17.27
N SER A 563 -8.91 11.01 -16.48
CA SER A 563 -10.36 10.94 -16.66
C SER A 563 -10.74 11.52 -18.02
N TYR A 564 -10.32 12.74 -18.32
CA TYR A 564 -10.66 13.36 -19.59
C TYR A 564 -10.12 12.57 -20.79
N LEU A 565 -8.84 12.20 -20.77
CA LEU A 565 -8.20 11.54 -21.90
C LEU A 565 -8.73 10.13 -22.14
N ALA A 566 -9.01 9.35 -21.09
CA ALA A 566 -9.58 8.01 -21.21
C ALA A 566 -11.02 8.05 -21.70
N ASN A 567 -11.87 8.91 -21.12
CA ASN A 567 -13.27 9.02 -21.54
C ASN A 567 -13.37 9.55 -22.97
N ARG A 568 -12.52 10.51 -23.34
CA ARG A 568 -12.42 10.99 -24.73
C ARG A 568 -12.04 9.87 -25.70
N ALA A 569 -11.14 8.96 -25.31
CA ALA A 569 -10.75 7.82 -26.15
C ALA A 569 -11.85 6.75 -26.23
N LEU A 570 -12.59 6.51 -25.15
CA LEU A 570 -13.58 5.43 -25.09
C LEU A 570 -14.95 5.83 -25.65
N TRP A 571 -15.50 7.00 -25.28
CA TRP A 571 -16.89 7.36 -25.60
C TRP A 571 -17.09 7.74 -27.07
N ASP A 572 -16.05 8.27 -27.71
CA ASP A 572 -16.10 8.64 -29.13
C ASP A 572 -15.89 7.42 -30.04
N ASP A 573 -14.96 6.54 -29.69
CA ASP A 573 -14.51 5.46 -30.56
C ASP A 573 -15.14 4.09 -30.28
N TYR A 574 -15.68 3.86 -29.08
CA TYR A 574 -16.12 2.53 -28.65
C TYR A 574 -17.58 2.49 -28.18
N PHE A 575 -18.17 1.29 -28.23
CA PHE A 575 -19.45 0.95 -27.61
C PHE A 575 -19.40 -0.47 -27.04
N PHE A 576 -20.33 -0.83 -26.14
CA PHE A 576 -20.59 -2.22 -25.76
C PHE A 576 -21.81 -2.72 -26.52
N SER A 577 -21.71 -3.90 -27.13
CA SER A 577 -22.87 -4.61 -27.67
C SER A 577 -23.61 -5.34 -26.55
N SER A 578 -24.87 -5.70 -26.82
CA SER A 578 -25.67 -6.56 -25.92
C SER A 578 -25.32 -8.05 -26.07
N ILE A 579 -24.18 -8.35 -26.68
CA ILE A 579 -23.63 -9.69 -26.80
C ILE A 579 -23.14 -10.07 -25.39
N SER A 580 -23.79 -11.05 -24.77
CA SER A 580 -23.41 -11.57 -23.46
C SER A 580 -23.03 -13.04 -23.57
N PRO A 581 -22.03 -13.54 -22.82
CA PRO A 581 -21.81 -14.97 -22.67
C PRO A 581 -23.09 -15.68 -22.21
N GLU A 582 -23.37 -16.88 -22.75
CA GLU A 582 -24.44 -17.75 -22.21
C GLU A 582 -24.11 -18.12 -20.75
N THR A 583 -25.02 -17.84 -19.81
CA THR A 583 -24.86 -18.11 -18.37
C THR A 583 -25.27 -19.51 -17.96
#